data_AF-A0A9P9YS12-F1
#
_entry.id   AF-A0A9P9YS12-F1
#
_cell.length_a   1.000
_cell.length_b   1.000
_cell.length_c   1.000
_cell.angle_alpha   90.00
_cell.angle_beta   90.00
_cell.angle_gamma   90.00
#
_symmetry.space_group_name_H-M   'P 1'
#
loop_
_entity.id
_entity.type
_entity.pdbx_description
1 polymer ?
#
loop_
_entity_poly.entity_id
_entity_poly.type
_entity_poly.pdbx_seq_one_letter_code
_entity_poly.pdbx_strand_id
1 'polypeptide(L)'
;MVERIEDLNLPNSVIARLIKESLPESASVSKEARAAIARAASVFAIFVTSSSTALAHKQNHKTITAKDILQTLGELDFESFVPSLTQDLEIYRKMVKDKKESKASKKDTSTTAENANASTTAATEDATE
;
A
#
# COMPACT_ATOMS: atom_id res chain seq x y z
N MET A 1 -17.73 -0.03 -16.22
CA MET A 1 -17.71 -1.49 -15.99
C MET A 1 -16.51 -2.01 -16.76
N VAL A 2 -15.65 -2.82 -16.15
CA VAL A 2 -14.55 -3.45 -16.89
C VAL A 2 -15.19 -4.44 -17.85
N GLU A 3 -15.11 -4.18 -19.15
CA GLU A 3 -15.79 -5.03 -20.13
C GLU A 3 -14.88 -6.15 -20.65
N ARG A 4 -13.56 -5.95 -20.59
CA ARG A 4 -12.58 -6.93 -21.07
C ARG A 4 -11.36 -7.01 -20.17
N ILE A 5 -10.72 -8.18 -20.11
CA ILE A 5 -9.49 -8.41 -19.32
C ILE A 5 -8.37 -7.50 -19.80
N GLU A 6 -8.37 -7.17 -21.10
CA GLU A 6 -7.41 -6.27 -21.71
C GLU A 6 -7.43 -4.84 -21.12
N ASP A 7 -8.57 -4.41 -20.58
CA ASP A 7 -8.72 -3.10 -19.95
C ASP A 7 -8.08 -3.05 -18.55
N LEU A 8 -7.72 -4.22 -17.99
CA LEU A 8 -7.00 -4.37 -16.71
C LEU A 8 -5.51 -4.63 -16.89
N ASN A 9 -4.99 -4.57 -18.12
CA ASN A 9 -3.60 -4.85 -18.38
C ASN A 9 -2.68 -3.84 -17.67
N LEU A 10 -1.69 -4.38 -16.95
CA LEU A 10 -0.61 -3.61 -16.36
C LEU A 10 0.25 -2.96 -17.47
N PRO A 11 0.96 -1.86 -17.16
CA PRO A 11 1.83 -1.21 -18.14
C PRO A 11 2.85 -2.19 -18.75
N ASN A 12 2.83 -2.31 -20.08
CA ASN A 12 3.68 -3.25 -20.82
C ASN A 12 5.18 -3.03 -20.55
N SER A 13 5.59 -1.79 -20.28
CA SER A 13 6.98 -1.44 -19.92
C SER A 13 7.42 -2.08 -18.60
N VAL A 14 6.54 -2.11 -17.60
CA VAL A 14 6.80 -2.71 -16.29
C VAL A 14 6.90 -4.23 -16.44
N ILE A 15 5.95 -4.84 -17.15
CA ILE A 15 5.97 -6.29 -17.43
C ILE A 15 7.23 -6.70 -18.18
N ALA A 16 7.61 -5.97 -19.24
CA ALA A 16 8.80 -6.27 -20.02
C ALA A 16 10.09 -6.18 -19.17
N ARG A 17 10.15 -5.22 -18.26
CA ARG A 17 11.28 -5.07 -17.33
C ARG A 17 11.37 -6.24 -16.36
N LEU A 18 10.27 -6.58 -15.69
CA LEU A 18 10.22 -7.71 -14.73
C LEU A 18 10.58 -9.04 -15.39
N ILE A 19 10.10 -9.28 -16.62
CA ILE A 19 10.45 -10.50 -17.37
C ILE A 19 11.96 -10.57 -17.64
N LYS A 20 12.59 -9.47 -18.05
CA LYS A 20 14.04 -9.43 -18.29
C LYS A 20 14.84 -9.61 -17.00
N GLU A 21 14.41 -8.99 -15.90
CA GLU A 21 15.06 -9.16 -14.59
C GLU A 21 14.97 -10.62 -14.08
N SER A 22 13.99 -11.38 -14.55
CA SER A 22 13.79 -12.79 -14.19
C SER A 22 14.52 -13.78 -15.09
N LEU A 23 15.22 -13.31 -16.13
CA LEU A 23 15.87 -14.14 -17.15
C LEU A 23 17.36 -13.78 -17.32
N PRO A 24 18.19 -14.70 -17.82
CA PRO A 24 19.56 -14.39 -18.22
C PRO A 24 19.61 -13.31 -19.31
N GLU A 25 20.68 -12.51 -19.35
CA GLU A 25 20.83 -11.39 -20.29
C GLU A 25 20.77 -11.81 -21.77
N SER A 26 21.16 -13.06 -22.07
CA SER A 26 21.10 -13.63 -23.42
C SER A 26 19.71 -14.12 -23.84
N ALA A 27 18.74 -14.17 -22.93
CA ALA A 27 17.42 -14.71 -23.22
C ALA A 27 16.54 -13.67 -23.93
N SER A 28 15.87 -14.10 -24.99
CA SER A 28 14.87 -13.31 -25.69
C SER A 28 13.47 -13.88 -25.47
N VAL A 29 12.47 -12.99 -25.45
CA VAL A 29 11.07 -13.35 -25.24
C VAL A 29 10.26 -12.85 -26.42
N SER A 30 9.35 -13.66 -26.94
CA SER A 30 8.49 -13.26 -28.07
C SER A 30 7.45 -12.21 -27.66
N LYS A 31 6.85 -11.54 -28.65
CA LYS A 31 5.79 -10.56 -28.39
C LYS A 31 4.54 -11.25 -27.84
N GLU A 32 4.26 -12.45 -28.34
CA GLU A 32 3.14 -13.30 -27.96
C GLU A 32 3.28 -13.76 -26.51
N ALA A 33 4.48 -14.18 -26.10
CA ALA A 33 4.75 -14.55 -24.71
C ALA A 33 4.58 -13.37 -23.75
N ARG A 34 5.07 -12.18 -24.11
CA ARG A 34 4.84 -10.96 -23.32
C ARG A 34 3.36 -10.63 -23.17
N ALA A 35 2.59 -10.73 -24.25
CA ALA A 35 1.14 -10.48 -24.22
C ALA A 35 0.39 -11.54 -23.40
N ALA A 36 0.83 -12.79 -23.43
CA ALA A 36 0.29 -13.85 -22.59
C ALA A 36 0.54 -13.58 -21.11
N ILE A 37 1.78 -13.20 -20.74
CA ILE A 37 2.14 -12.86 -19.35
C ILE A 37 1.36 -11.64 -18.86
N ALA A 38 1.20 -10.60 -19.69
CA ALA A 38 0.42 -9.41 -19.33
C ALA A 38 -1.04 -9.78 -18.98
N ARG A 39 -1.69 -10.61 -19.81
CA ARG A 39 -3.05 -11.10 -19.51
C ARG A 39 -3.07 -12.00 -18.28
N ALA A 40 -2.09 -12.88 -18.13
CA ALA A 40 -1.98 -13.77 -16.98
C ALA A 40 -1.83 -13.00 -15.66
N ALA A 41 -1.09 -11.89 -15.65
CA ALA A 41 -0.96 -11.03 -14.47
C ALA A 41 -2.29 -10.40 -14.05
N SER A 42 -3.09 -9.92 -15.01
CA SER A 42 -4.44 -9.40 -14.74
C SER A 42 -5.36 -10.49 -14.18
N VAL A 43 -5.34 -11.68 -14.79
CA VAL A 43 -6.12 -12.84 -14.34
C VAL A 43 -5.68 -13.30 -12.96
N PHE A 44 -4.38 -13.28 -12.67
CA PHE A 44 -3.84 -13.62 -11.35
C PHE A 44 -4.38 -12.71 -10.26
N ALA A 45 -4.38 -11.39 -10.48
CA ALA A 45 -4.94 -10.43 -9.51
C ALA A 45 -6.43 -10.70 -9.24
N ILE A 46 -7.22 -10.96 -10.29
CA ILE A 46 -8.65 -11.30 -10.18
C ILE A 46 -8.83 -12.62 -9.43
N PHE A 47 -8.04 -13.63 -9.78
CA PHE A 47 -8.11 -14.96 -9.20
C PHE A 47 -7.82 -14.93 -7.69
N VAL A 48 -6.70 -14.31 -7.29
CA VAL A 48 -6.35 -14.18 -5.87
C VAL A 48 -7.41 -13.37 -5.13
N THR A 49 -7.93 -12.28 -5.72
CA THR A 49 -9.00 -11.48 -5.11
C THR A 49 -10.27 -12.28 -4.91
N SER A 50 -10.69 -13.06 -5.91
CA SER A 50 -11.89 -13.90 -5.85
C SER A 50 -11.76 -15.00 -4.79
N SER A 51 -10.63 -15.71 -4.78
CA SER A 51 -10.34 -16.75 -3.79
C SER A 51 -10.24 -16.18 -2.36
N SER A 52 -9.59 -15.03 -2.20
CA SER A 52 -9.49 -14.35 -0.90
C SER A 52 -10.86 -13.85 -0.41
N THR A 53 -11.72 -13.41 -1.33
CA THR A 53 -13.11 -13.02 -1.02
C THR A 53 -13.89 -14.22 -0.50
N ALA A 54 -13.80 -15.36 -1.18
CA ALA A 54 -14.47 -16.59 -0.74
C ALA A 54 -13.97 -17.06 0.64
N LEU A 55 -12.66 -17.00 0.88
CA LEU A 55 -12.07 -17.34 2.17
C LEU A 55 -12.53 -16.38 3.28
N ALA A 56 -12.49 -15.07 3.04
CA ALA A 56 -12.96 -14.06 3.99
C ALA A 56 -14.43 -14.27 4.35
N HIS A 57 -15.29 -14.54 3.35
CA HIS A 57 -16.70 -14.86 3.60
C HIS A 57 -16.89 -16.13 4.42
N LYS A 58 -16.12 -17.19 4.15
CA LYS A 58 -16.13 -18.43 4.95
C LYS A 58 -15.74 -18.18 6.42
N GLN A 59 -14.90 -17.17 6.68
CA GLN A 59 -14.50 -16.73 8.02
C GLN A 59 -15.44 -15.66 8.63
N ASN A 60 -16.58 -15.35 7.99
CA ASN A 60 -17.51 -14.27 8.38
C ASN A 60 -16.89 -12.86 8.39
N HIS A 61 -15.81 -12.64 7.64
CA HIS A 61 -15.24 -11.32 7.44
C HIS A 61 -16.01 -10.57 6.34
N LYS A 62 -16.32 -9.30 6.59
CA LYS A 62 -16.93 -8.40 5.59
C LYS A 62 -15.91 -7.68 4.72
N THR A 63 -14.63 -7.79 5.08
CA THR A 63 -13.52 -7.09 4.43
C THR A 63 -12.37 -8.06 4.30
N ILE A 64 -11.76 -8.12 3.11
CA ILE A 64 -10.56 -8.92 2.87
C ILE A 64 -9.40 -8.28 3.63
N THR A 65 -8.76 -9.05 4.49
CA THR A 65 -7.57 -8.64 5.24
C THR A 65 -6.31 -9.18 4.61
N ALA A 66 -5.15 -8.61 4.97
CA ALA A 66 -3.86 -9.14 4.51
C ALA A 66 -3.62 -10.59 4.96
N LYS A 67 -4.19 -11.00 6.11
CA LYS A 67 -4.11 -12.38 6.58
C LYS A 67 -4.88 -13.33 5.66
N ASP A 68 -6.06 -12.92 5.19
CA ASP A 68 -6.86 -13.72 4.26
C ASP A 68 -6.09 -13.94 2.96
N ILE A 69 -5.43 -12.91 2.42
CA ILE A 69 -4.61 -13.02 1.20
C ILE A 69 -3.44 -13.99 1.40
N LEU A 70 -2.68 -13.86 2.50
CA LEU A 70 -1.54 -14.74 2.76
C LEU A 70 -1.96 -16.20 2.95
N GLN A 71 -3.10 -16.44 3.61
CA GLN A 71 -3.66 -17.80 3.74
C GLN A 71 -4.11 -18.35 2.39
N THR A 72 -4.82 -17.55 1.59
CA THR A 72 -5.24 -17.94 0.24
C THR A 72 -4.04 -18.30 -0.64
N LEU A 73 -2.94 -17.55 -0.57
CA LEU A 73 -1.72 -17.90 -1.32
C LEU A 73 -1.16 -19.27 -0.92
N GLY A 74 -1.27 -19.64 0.35
CA GLY A 74 -0.89 -20.99 0.80
C GLY A 74 -1.83 -22.09 0.29
N GLU A 75 -3.14 -21.84 0.29
CA GLU A 75 -4.14 -22.79 -0.24
C GLU A 75 -4.10 -22.95 -1.77
N LEU A 76 -3.50 -21.99 -2.48
CA LEU A 76 -3.39 -21.96 -3.95
C LEU A 76 -2.01 -22.41 -4.47
N ASP A 77 -1.20 -23.06 -3.63
CA ASP A 77 0.17 -23.51 -3.97
C ASP A 77 1.14 -22.36 -4.34
N PHE A 78 0.85 -21.13 -3.90
CA PHE A 78 1.75 -19.98 -3.99
C PHE A 78 2.50 -19.72 -2.67
N GLU A 79 2.75 -20.77 -1.89
CA GLU A 79 3.42 -20.71 -0.58
C GLU A 79 4.79 -20.01 -0.63
N SER A 80 5.51 -20.16 -1.75
CA SER A 80 6.80 -19.50 -1.98
C SER A 80 6.73 -17.97 -1.93
N PHE A 81 5.55 -17.36 -2.12
CA PHE A 81 5.37 -15.90 -2.06
C PHE A 81 5.17 -15.40 -0.62
N VAL A 82 4.72 -16.27 0.29
CA VAL A 82 4.30 -15.89 1.65
C VAL A 82 5.43 -15.25 2.46
N PRO A 83 6.68 -15.75 2.47
CA PRO A 83 7.76 -15.16 3.26
C PRO A 83 8.07 -13.72 2.85
N SER A 84 8.29 -13.48 1.55
CA SER A 84 8.62 -12.16 1.01
C SER A 84 7.49 -11.16 1.25
N LEU A 85 6.24 -11.57 0.99
CA LEU A 85 5.07 -10.70 1.21
C LEU A 85 4.86 -10.36 2.69
N THR A 86 5.16 -11.29 3.61
CA THR A 86 5.06 -11.05 5.05
C THR A 86 6.07 -9.99 5.51
N GLN A 87 7.30 -10.05 4.99
CA GLN A 87 8.33 -9.06 5.25
C GLN A 87 7.93 -7.67 4.73
N ASP A 88 7.44 -7.59 3.49
CA ASP A 88 6.98 -6.32 2.90
C ASP A 88 5.80 -5.71 3.67
N LEU A 89 4.89 -6.55 4.17
CA LEU A 89 3.78 -6.14 5.02
C LEU A 89 4.29 -5.50 6.33
N GLU A 90 5.29 -6.10 6.96
CA GLU A 90 5.87 -5.56 8.20
C GLU A 90 6.54 -4.19 7.95
N ILE A 91 7.29 -4.06 6.86
CA ILE A 91 7.92 -2.80 6.44
C ILE A 91 6.84 -1.73 6.21
N TYR A 92 5.76 -2.08 5.49
CA TYR A 92 4.65 -1.17 5.24
C TYR A 92 3.99 -0.69 6.56
N ARG A 93 3.74 -1.61 7.50
CA ARG A 93 3.15 -1.26 8.81
C ARG A 93 4.04 -0.29 9.59
N LYS A 94 5.35 -0.52 9.62
CA LYS A 94 6.33 0.39 10.25
C LYS A 94 6.29 1.78 9.59
N MET A 95 6.39 1.83 8.26
CA MET A 95 6.33 3.09 7.50
C MET A 95 5.03 3.87 7.76
N VAL A 96 3.88 3.21 7.81
CA VAL A 96 2.58 3.85 8.11
C VAL A 96 2.55 4.43 9.52
N LYS A 97 3.13 3.72 10.49
CA LYS A 97 3.23 4.17 11.89
C LYS A 97 4.10 5.42 12.00
N ASP A 98 5.29 5.40 11.41
CA ASP A 98 6.25 6.52 11.45
C ASP A 98 5.67 7.78 10.76
N LYS A 99 4.93 7.60 9.66
CA LYS A 99 4.24 8.70 8.98
C LYS A 99 3.13 9.33 9.82
N LYS A 100 2.51 8.56 10.72
CA LYS A 100 1.50 9.07 11.66
C LYS A 100 2.15 9.85 12.79
N GLU A 101 3.26 9.35 13.33
CA GLU A 101 4.02 9.99 14.42
C GLU A 101 4.68 11.31 13.97
N SER A 102 5.23 11.36 12.75
CA SER A 102 5.79 12.58 12.14
C SER A 102 4.74 13.66 11.79
N LYS A 103 3.47 13.27 11.58
CA LYS A 103 2.36 14.21 11.42
C LYS A 103 1.82 14.75 12.74
N ALA A 104 1.83 13.92 13.79
CA ALA A 104 1.44 14.34 15.14
C ALA A 104 2.42 15.38 15.70
N SER A 105 3.73 15.13 15.55
CA SER A 105 4.79 16.04 16.01
C SER A 105 4.83 17.39 15.27
N LYS A 106 4.37 17.48 14.02
CA LYS A 106 4.20 18.77 13.31
C LYS A 106 3.00 19.58 13.79
N LYS A 107 1.99 18.96 14.40
CA LYS A 107 0.80 19.66 14.91
C LYS A 107 1.09 20.37 16.23
N ASP A 108 2.02 19.85 17.03
CA ASP A 108 2.38 20.46 18.31
C ASP A 108 3.28 21.70 18.15
N THR A 109 4.08 21.80 17.07
CA THR A 109 4.95 22.97 16.84
C THR A 109 4.21 24.21 16.32
N SER A 110 3.02 24.06 15.71
CA SER A 110 2.23 25.21 15.24
C SER A 110 1.42 25.90 16.34
N THR A 111 1.19 25.26 17.49
CA THR A 111 0.34 25.80 18.56
C THR A 111 1.09 26.58 19.63
N THR A 112 2.42 26.62 19.58
CA THR A 112 3.24 27.31 20.61
C THR A 112 3.73 28.70 20.19
N ALA A 113 3.52 29.12 18.94
CA ALA A 113 4.03 30.40 18.43
C ALA A 113 3.05 31.60 18.56
N GLU A 114 1.77 31.38 18.88
CA GLU A 114 0.76 32.47 18.88
C GLU A 114 0.41 33.07 20.25
N ASN A 115 0.95 32.56 21.38
CA ASN A 115 0.48 33.00 22.71
C ASN A 115 1.50 33.76 23.58
N ALA A 116 2.49 34.41 22.96
CA ALA A 116 3.52 35.18 23.68
C ALA A 116 3.34 36.71 23.67
N ASN A 117 2.25 37.25 23.12
CA ASN A 117 2.09 38.71 23.02
C ASN A 117 0.68 39.22 23.34
N ALA A 118 0.19 38.97 24.57
CA ALA A 118 -0.99 39.65 25.10
C ALA A 118 -1.02 39.61 26.64
N SER A 119 0.03 40.10 27.32
CA SER A 119 -0.07 40.39 28.76
C SER A 119 0.97 41.41 29.22
N THR A 120 0.83 42.66 28.80
CA THR A 120 1.33 43.80 29.60
C THR A 120 0.68 45.09 29.11
N THR A 121 -0.38 45.55 29.81
CA THR A 121 -0.65 46.96 30.17
C THR A 121 -2.05 47.06 30.76
N ALA A 122 -2.15 46.89 32.07
CA ALA A 122 -3.22 47.47 32.88
C ALA A 122 -2.75 47.50 34.34
N ALA A 123 -2.44 48.71 34.83
CA ALA A 123 -2.47 49.17 36.22
C ALA A 123 -1.25 50.04 36.56
N THR A 124 -1.43 51.37 36.49
CA THR A 124 -1.07 52.24 37.62
C THR A 124 -2.06 53.40 37.64
N GLU A 125 -2.99 53.32 38.59
CA GLU A 125 -3.82 54.45 39.03
C GLU A 125 -2.96 55.42 39.86
N ASP A 126 -3.28 56.71 39.68
CA ASP A 126 -3.52 57.71 40.73
C ASP A 126 -2.44 57.99 41.79
N ALA A 127 -1.86 59.20 41.72
CA ALA A 127 -1.37 59.95 42.89
C ALA A 127 -1.21 61.46 42.55
N THR A 128 -2.19 62.25 43.02
CA THR A 128 -2.06 63.50 43.79
C THR A 128 -1.28 64.72 43.26
N GLU A 129 -2.03 65.84 43.26
CA GLU A 129 -1.70 67.28 43.38
C GLU A 129 -1.23 68.07 42.14
#